data_AF-A0AAV5XSG6-F1
#
_entry.id   AF-A0AAV5XSG6-F1
#
_cell.length_a   1.000
_cell.length_b   1.000
_cell.length_c   1.000
_cell.angle_alpha   90.00
_cell.angle_beta   90.00
_cell.angle_gamma   90.00
#
_symmetry.space_group_name_H-M   'P 1'
#
loop_
_entity.id
_entity.type
_entity.pdbx_description
1 polymer ?
#
loop_
_entity_poly.entity_id
_entity_poly.type
_entity_poly.pdbx_seq_one_letter_code
_entity_poly.pdbx_strand_id
1 'polypeptide(L)'
;MDVGHAARLLSRLDDELAGAVGPATAAHLRRALGGQAGAGDFVVEAHGTIVGYAPPPGGPRRRALELDRHGAPLCALRWSADTLAAAWVRIADRSWLRIEPRAAADAPWGLSDRVWHAERVGAAGTPLTVYDALDYAGIDRIPTLAEPGRLPPSGGIAVLNLIAALAADQRRTGIAYGGPYPTEQLFLALLESFRYETSTDDPLAAFMDLSLAWRPAPHERVFTPEGAYVQLRGRIEKVVWRGRPYYRPDWEGIARHAPRRVRDVEDRVRCSLWVLGGPVADHLELTREGEVTRLAEDAPPASGTRPLADAVAGGIGAVVAATSAAPLAPFIRADAQELALEWGPVPGDLLEVRGNGARVSTRVRERLRELLREAQSPPQEAATALAALSEIALLLADALRARAQARVAALGEAEQRTRLSSTTLPAAGTDARAITTAVEALLADAAS
;
A
#
# COMPACT_ATOMS: atom_id res chain seq x y z
N MET A 1 -23.99 -10.65 20.29
CA MET A 1 -22.90 -11.56 19.90
C MET A 1 -23.43 -12.98 20.07
N ASP A 2 -23.35 -13.83 19.05
CA ASP A 2 -23.78 -15.23 19.20
C ASP A 2 -22.81 -16.02 20.11
N VAL A 3 -23.33 -17.02 20.83
CA VAL A 3 -22.61 -17.84 21.81
C VAL A 3 -21.41 -18.56 21.17
N GLY A 4 -21.55 -19.01 19.92
CA GLY A 4 -20.46 -19.61 19.15
C GLY A 4 -19.34 -18.62 18.79
N HIS A 5 -19.67 -17.34 18.61
CA HIS A 5 -18.69 -16.26 18.40
C HIS A 5 -17.96 -15.92 19.70
N ALA A 6 -18.66 -15.82 20.84
CA ALA A 6 -18.06 -15.55 22.14
C ALA A 6 -17.06 -16.65 22.57
N ALA A 7 -17.37 -17.92 22.31
CA ALA A 7 -16.49 -19.05 22.61
C ALA A 7 -15.18 -19.02 21.78
N ARG A 8 -15.26 -18.70 20.48
CA ARG A 8 -14.08 -18.52 19.62
C ARG A 8 -13.18 -17.39 20.11
N LEU A 9 -13.78 -16.28 20.53
CA LEU A 9 -13.07 -15.12 21.07
C LEU A 9 -12.34 -15.45 22.38
N LEU A 10 -13.01 -16.19 23.28
CA LEU A 10 -12.43 -16.65 24.53
C LEU A 10 -11.21 -17.55 24.29
N SER A 11 -11.29 -18.54 23.39
CA SER A 11 -10.16 -19.43 23.09
C SER A 11 -8.94 -18.74 22.50
N ARG A 12 -9.08 -17.53 21.92
CA ARG A 12 -7.98 -16.76 21.35
C ARG A 12 -7.26 -15.89 22.38
N LEU A 13 -7.92 -15.58 23.49
CA LEU A 13 -7.32 -14.87 24.62
C LEU A 13 -6.36 -15.75 25.44
N ASP A 14 -6.21 -17.03 25.11
CA ASP A 14 -5.46 -18.02 25.89
C ASP A 14 -3.97 -18.07 25.52
N ASP A 15 -3.28 -16.94 25.70
CA ASP A 15 -1.89 -16.83 26.21
C ASP A 15 -1.11 -15.70 25.52
N GLU A 16 -0.95 -15.73 24.20
CA GLU A 16 -0.15 -14.70 23.49
C GLU A 16 -0.83 -13.33 23.49
N LEU A 17 -2.15 -13.30 23.25
CA LEU A 17 -2.91 -12.05 23.28
C LEU A 17 -3.03 -11.48 24.70
N ALA A 18 -3.17 -12.35 25.71
CA ALA A 18 -3.23 -11.91 27.10
C ALA A 18 -1.92 -11.27 27.56
N GLY A 19 -0.77 -11.84 27.16
CA GLY A 19 0.54 -11.23 27.40
C GLY A 19 0.71 -9.88 26.69
N ALA A 20 0.18 -9.75 25.47
CA ALA A 20 0.25 -8.51 24.70
C ALA A 20 -0.58 -7.38 25.30
N VAL A 21 -1.86 -7.62 25.65
CA VAL A 21 -2.73 -6.56 26.22
C VAL A 21 -2.53 -6.32 27.71
N GLY A 22 -1.84 -7.25 28.39
CA GLY A 22 -1.60 -7.24 29.83
C GLY A 22 -2.68 -8.00 30.64
N PRO A 23 -2.31 -8.54 31.80
CA PRO A 23 -3.15 -9.49 32.55
C PRO A 23 -4.47 -8.88 33.04
N ALA A 24 -4.45 -7.62 33.51
CA ALA A 24 -5.65 -6.94 33.98
C ALA A 24 -6.67 -6.71 32.85
N THR A 25 -6.18 -6.22 31.71
CA THR A 25 -6.98 -6.03 30.49
C THR A 25 -7.53 -7.35 29.98
N ALA A 26 -6.70 -8.40 29.90
CA ALA A 26 -7.13 -9.72 29.47
C ALA A 26 -8.22 -10.29 30.39
N ALA A 27 -8.07 -10.16 31.71
CA ALA A 27 -9.07 -10.59 32.67
C ALA A 27 -10.40 -9.81 32.52
N HIS A 28 -10.34 -8.51 32.26
CA HIS A 28 -11.53 -7.70 31.96
C HIS A 28 -12.22 -8.18 30.68
N LEU A 29 -11.49 -8.31 29.57
CA LEU A 29 -12.05 -8.77 28.29
C LEU A 29 -12.67 -10.17 28.40
N ARG A 30 -12.07 -11.10 29.17
CA ARG A 30 -12.64 -12.43 29.42
C ARG A 30 -13.97 -12.36 30.18
N ARG A 31 -14.04 -11.57 31.26
CA ARG A 31 -15.30 -11.36 31.99
C ARG A 31 -16.37 -10.75 31.08
N ALA A 32 -15.94 -9.84 30.20
CA ALA A 32 -16.84 -9.19 29.28
C ALA A 32 -17.42 -10.14 28.22
N LEU A 33 -16.59 -11.03 27.66
CA LEU A 33 -17.05 -12.09 26.76
C LEU A 33 -17.93 -13.14 27.47
N GLY A 34 -17.68 -13.39 28.75
CA GLY A 34 -18.49 -14.30 29.58
C GLY A 34 -19.86 -13.75 30.01
N GLY A 35 -20.29 -12.59 29.49
CA GLY A 35 -21.59 -11.99 29.79
C GLY A 35 -21.65 -11.27 31.15
N GLN A 36 -20.51 -11.04 31.80
CA GLN A 36 -20.42 -10.36 33.10
C GLN A 36 -20.06 -8.87 32.99
N ALA A 37 -20.19 -8.29 31.78
CA ALA A 37 -19.79 -6.91 31.47
C ALA A 37 -20.95 -5.93 31.34
N GLY A 38 -20.60 -4.64 31.39
CA GLY A 38 -21.47 -3.54 31.01
C GLY A 38 -21.61 -3.42 29.48
N ALA A 39 -22.67 -2.74 29.04
CA ALA A 39 -22.85 -2.42 27.63
C ALA A 39 -21.67 -1.57 27.11
N GLY A 40 -21.07 -1.98 25.99
CA GLY A 40 -20.03 -1.20 25.30
C GLY A 40 -18.58 -1.65 25.50
N ASP A 41 -18.31 -2.74 26.23
CA ASP A 41 -16.95 -3.30 26.34
C ASP A 41 -16.48 -3.94 25.02
N PHE A 42 -17.43 -4.36 24.18
CA PHE A 42 -17.19 -4.78 22.81
C PHE A 42 -18.09 -4.03 21.84
N VAL A 43 -17.53 -3.72 20.67
CA VAL A 43 -18.26 -3.20 19.51
C VAL A 43 -18.03 -4.15 18.34
N VAL A 44 -19.08 -4.37 17.55
CA VAL A 44 -18.99 -5.07 16.26
C VAL A 44 -19.21 -4.03 15.18
N GLU A 45 -18.22 -3.87 14.31
CA GLU A 45 -18.24 -2.94 13.19
C GLU A 45 -19.07 -3.50 12.02
N ALA A 46 -19.28 -2.69 10.97
CA ALA A 46 -20.23 -2.97 9.89
C ALA A 46 -19.95 -4.29 9.14
N HIS A 47 -18.68 -4.67 8.97
CA HIS A 47 -18.23 -5.91 8.33
C HIS A 47 -17.81 -6.98 9.35
N GLY A 48 -18.21 -6.82 10.61
CA GLY A 48 -18.03 -7.85 11.63
C GLY A 48 -16.69 -7.85 12.33
N THR A 49 -15.83 -6.83 12.14
CA THR A 49 -14.66 -6.61 13.00
C THR A 49 -15.11 -6.40 14.44
N ILE A 50 -14.43 -7.05 15.37
CA ILE A 50 -14.76 -7.01 16.79
C ILE A 50 -13.69 -6.21 17.52
N VAL A 51 -14.12 -5.13 18.18
CA VAL A 51 -13.26 -4.23 18.93
C VAL A 51 -13.53 -4.40 20.42
N GLY A 52 -12.52 -4.79 21.18
CA GLY A 52 -12.56 -4.85 22.64
C GLY A 52 -11.95 -3.59 23.26
N TYR A 53 -12.65 -3.02 24.23
CA TYR A 53 -12.21 -1.85 24.98
C TYR A 53 -11.84 -2.24 26.41
N ALA A 54 -10.88 -1.52 26.99
CA ALA A 54 -10.55 -1.57 28.40
C ALA A 54 -10.96 -0.25 29.07
N PRO A 55 -11.60 -0.27 30.25
CA PRO A 55 -11.88 0.93 31.01
C PRO A 55 -10.61 1.40 31.74
N PRO A 56 -10.12 2.64 31.52
CA PRO A 56 -9.18 3.24 32.46
C PRO A 56 -9.90 3.65 33.75
N PRO A 57 -9.20 3.80 34.89
CA PRO A 57 -9.81 4.35 36.11
C PRO A 57 -10.29 5.80 35.86
N GLY A 58 -11.61 6.02 35.83
CA GLY A 58 -12.21 7.36 35.76
C GLY A 58 -12.13 8.08 34.41
N GLY A 59 -11.71 7.42 33.33
CA GLY A 59 -11.54 8.02 32.00
C GLY A 59 -12.37 7.35 30.89
N PRO A 60 -12.31 7.87 29.64
CA PRO A 60 -12.97 7.26 28.49
C PRO A 60 -12.35 5.90 28.16
N ARG A 61 -13.18 4.92 27.78
CA ARG A 61 -12.73 3.58 27.37
C ARG A 61 -11.63 3.64 26.30
N ARG A 62 -10.68 2.71 26.36
CA ARG A 62 -9.54 2.64 25.42
C ARG A 62 -9.58 1.36 24.61
N ARG A 63 -9.37 1.45 23.29
CA ARG A 63 -9.23 0.26 22.43
C ARG A 63 -8.08 -0.59 22.94
N ALA A 64 -8.34 -1.87 23.18
CA ALA A 64 -7.37 -2.82 23.71
C ALA A 64 -7.10 -3.98 22.74
N LEU A 65 -8.10 -4.38 21.97
CA LEU A 65 -8.05 -5.55 21.12
C LEU A 65 -8.89 -5.34 19.86
N GLU A 66 -8.43 -5.86 18.73
CA GLU A 66 -9.20 -5.93 17.49
C GLU A 66 -9.04 -7.30 16.85
N LEU A 67 -10.15 -7.87 16.39
CA LEU A 67 -10.22 -9.18 15.75
C LEU A 67 -11.09 -9.08 14.50
N ASP A 68 -10.76 -9.81 13.45
CA ASP A 68 -11.64 -9.88 12.28
C ASP A 68 -12.90 -10.71 12.57
N ARG A 69 -13.82 -10.76 11.60
CA ARG A 69 -15.10 -11.49 11.72
C ARG A 69 -14.93 -13.00 11.97
N HIS A 70 -13.78 -13.57 11.62
CA HIS A 70 -13.43 -14.97 11.87
C HIS A 70 -12.67 -15.17 13.20
N GLY A 71 -12.41 -14.09 13.94
CA GLY A 71 -11.70 -14.10 15.21
C GLY A 71 -10.18 -14.10 15.06
N ALA A 72 -9.63 -13.79 13.89
CA ALA A 72 -8.19 -13.64 13.71
C ALA A 72 -7.74 -12.31 14.34
N PRO A 73 -6.66 -12.29 15.16
CA PRO A 73 -6.21 -11.04 15.76
C PRO A 73 -5.66 -10.06 14.74
N LEU A 74 -6.06 -8.80 14.88
CA LEU A 74 -5.69 -7.68 14.00
C LEU A 74 -4.86 -6.63 14.72
N CYS A 75 -5.17 -6.37 16.00
CA CYS A 75 -4.45 -5.43 16.83
C CYS A 75 -4.53 -5.79 18.32
N ALA A 76 -3.48 -5.51 19.08
CA ALA A 76 -3.46 -5.60 20.53
C ALA A 76 -2.74 -4.36 21.10
N LEU A 77 -3.35 -3.70 22.09
CA LEU A 77 -2.80 -2.50 22.72
C LEU A 77 -2.63 -2.72 24.22
N ARG A 78 -1.45 -2.36 24.72
CA ARG A 78 -1.12 -2.39 26.14
C ARG A 78 -1.11 -0.99 26.70
N TRP A 79 -2.09 -0.69 27.52
CA TRP A 79 -2.18 0.58 28.25
C TRP A 79 -1.56 0.44 29.64
N SER A 80 -0.86 1.49 30.06
CA SER A 80 -0.39 1.68 31.43
C SER A 80 -1.07 2.94 31.98
N ALA A 81 -2.16 2.76 32.72
CA ALA A 81 -3.10 3.84 33.03
C ALA A 81 -3.56 4.55 31.74
N ASP A 82 -3.19 5.82 31.55
CA ASP A 82 -3.59 6.62 30.40
C ASP A 82 -2.55 6.67 29.27
N THR A 83 -1.41 6.02 29.41
CA THR A 83 -0.36 6.01 28.38
C THR A 83 -0.29 4.67 27.68
N LEU A 84 -0.07 4.71 26.36
CA LEU A 84 0.19 3.49 25.60
C LEU A 84 1.62 3.03 25.89
N ALA A 85 1.76 1.80 26.38
CA ALA A 85 3.06 1.18 26.64
C ALA A 85 3.57 0.37 25.44
N ALA A 86 2.67 -0.23 24.66
CA ALA A 86 2.99 -0.88 23.40
C ALA A 86 1.72 -1.13 22.58
N ALA A 87 1.85 -1.23 21.26
CA ALA A 87 0.82 -1.78 20.40
C ALA A 87 1.41 -2.78 19.43
N TRP A 88 0.61 -3.75 19.00
CA TRP A 88 0.92 -4.70 17.94
C TRP A 88 -0.16 -4.61 16.88
N VAL A 89 0.24 -4.45 15.62
CA VAL A 89 -0.69 -4.37 14.48
C VAL A 89 -0.31 -5.44 13.46
N ARG A 90 -1.28 -6.27 13.07
CA ARG A 90 -1.05 -7.30 12.07
C ARG A 90 -1.04 -6.70 10.67
N ILE A 91 -0.08 -7.13 9.85
CA ILE A 91 0.09 -6.68 8.47
C ILE A 91 -0.25 -7.78 7.46
N ALA A 92 -0.31 -7.43 6.18
CA ALA A 92 -0.84 -8.30 5.12
C ALA A 92 -0.09 -9.62 4.94
N ASP A 93 1.22 -9.67 5.21
CA ASP A 93 2.01 -10.90 5.21
C ASP A 93 1.77 -11.80 6.45
N ARG A 94 0.82 -11.41 7.31
CA ARG A 94 0.38 -12.04 8.56
C ARG A 94 1.35 -11.91 9.74
N SER A 95 2.50 -11.28 9.55
CA SER A 95 3.38 -10.85 10.64
C SER A 95 2.84 -9.60 11.33
N TRP A 96 3.60 -9.06 12.28
CA TRP A 96 3.18 -7.97 13.15
C TRP A 96 4.17 -6.81 13.13
N LEU A 97 3.65 -5.60 13.26
CA LEU A 97 4.43 -4.44 13.67
C LEU A 97 4.19 -4.17 15.14
N ARG A 98 5.25 -4.07 15.93
CA ARG A 98 5.18 -3.55 17.30
C ARG A 98 5.54 -2.08 17.30
N ILE A 99 4.74 -1.28 17.97
CA ILE A 99 4.99 0.13 18.26
C ILE A 99 5.40 0.24 19.71
N GLU A 100 6.52 0.90 19.96
CA GLU A 100 7.03 1.25 21.29
C GLU A 100 7.05 2.77 21.44
N PRO A 101 6.06 3.35 22.15
CA PRO A 101 5.96 4.80 22.27
C PRO A 101 7.15 5.42 22.99
N ARG A 102 7.61 6.59 22.52
CA ARG A 102 8.64 7.43 23.15
C ARG A 102 9.96 6.69 23.45
N ALA A 103 10.31 5.71 22.61
CA ALA A 103 11.43 4.81 22.82
C ALA A 103 12.77 5.34 22.27
N ALA A 104 12.74 6.43 21.49
CA ALA A 104 13.91 6.98 20.84
C ALA A 104 13.89 8.52 20.81
N ALA A 105 15.04 9.11 20.51
CA ALA A 105 15.18 10.52 20.21
C ALA A 105 16.05 10.65 18.95
N ASP A 106 15.43 10.93 17.82
CA ASP A 106 16.07 10.93 16.50
C ASP A 106 15.87 12.28 15.82
N ALA A 107 16.90 12.80 15.15
CA ALA A 107 16.76 13.99 14.32
C ALA A 107 15.95 13.66 13.04
N PRO A 108 15.14 14.59 12.51
CA PRO A 108 14.94 15.98 12.95
C PRO A 108 13.86 16.19 14.04
N TRP A 109 13.11 15.15 14.43
CA TRP A 109 11.86 15.26 15.21
C TRP A 109 12.02 15.19 16.74
N GLY A 110 13.18 14.76 17.23
CA GLY A 110 13.39 14.52 18.66
C GLY A 110 12.65 13.26 19.13
N LEU A 111 11.84 13.37 20.18
CA LEU A 111 11.19 12.23 20.81
C LEU A 111 10.35 11.45 19.78
N SER A 112 10.61 10.15 19.66
CA SER A 112 10.07 9.30 18.60
C SER A 112 9.53 7.98 19.13
N ASP A 113 8.50 7.48 18.47
CA ASP A 113 7.97 6.14 18.65
C ASP A 113 8.74 5.18 17.74
N ARG A 114 9.13 4.01 18.27
CA ARG A 114 9.88 3.01 17.51
C ARG A 114 8.98 1.92 16.96
N VAL A 115 9.21 1.56 15.70
CA VAL A 115 8.53 0.46 15.01
C VAL A 115 9.46 -0.73 14.89
N TRP A 116 8.95 -1.90 15.24
CA TRP A 116 9.64 -3.18 15.19
C TRP A 116 8.86 -4.16 14.32
N HIS A 117 9.56 -5.05 13.61
CA HIS A 117 8.96 -6.22 12.98
C HIS A 117 8.90 -7.37 13.97
N ALA A 118 7.75 -8.01 14.14
CA ALA A 118 7.55 -9.11 15.05
C ALA A 118 6.86 -10.28 14.33
N GLU A 119 7.33 -11.50 14.58
CA GLU A 119 6.73 -12.71 14.00
C GLU A 119 5.35 -13.01 14.60
N ARG A 120 5.14 -12.62 15.86
CA ARG A 120 3.91 -12.89 16.62
C ARG A 120 3.56 -11.73 17.55
N VAL A 121 2.29 -11.68 17.96
CA VAL A 121 1.78 -10.68 18.90
C VAL A 121 2.47 -10.83 20.26
N GLY A 122 2.78 -9.72 20.92
CA GLY A 122 3.48 -9.71 22.22
C GLY A 122 5.01 -9.88 22.13
N ALA A 123 5.57 -10.29 20.99
CA ALA A 123 7.02 -10.41 20.82
C ALA A 123 7.70 -9.02 20.73
N ALA A 124 8.98 -8.97 21.11
CA ALA A 124 9.78 -7.73 21.11
C ALA A 124 10.09 -7.23 19.70
N GLY A 125 10.42 -8.15 18.78
CA GLY A 125 10.69 -7.86 17.37
C GLY A 125 12.10 -7.35 17.05
N THR A 126 12.36 -7.12 15.76
CA THR A 126 13.58 -6.49 15.23
C THR A 126 13.31 -5.03 14.84
N PRO A 127 14.20 -4.08 15.15
CA PRO A 127 13.94 -2.66 14.95
C PRO A 127 13.92 -2.31 13.46
N LEU A 128 12.88 -1.57 13.03
CA LEU A 128 12.71 -1.16 11.65
C LEU A 128 12.95 0.33 11.46
N THR A 129 12.18 1.20 12.11
CA THR A 129 12.25 2.65 11.87
C THR A 129 11.57 3.38 13.02
N VAL A 130 11.45 4.70 12.91
CA VAL A 130 10.82 5.57 13.91
C VAL A 130 9.88 6.57 13.24
N TYR A 131 8.91 7.06 14.01
CA TYR A 131 8.10 8.22 13.64
C TYR A 131 7.87 9.14 14.85
N ASP A 132 7.47 10.38 14.59
CA ASP A 132 7.25 11.41 15.61
C ASP A 132 6.37 10.90 16.75
N ALA A 133 6.81 11.07 18.00
CA ALA A 133 6.08 10.51 19.12
C ALA A 133 4.65 11.06 19.22
N LEU A 134 3.67 10.18 19.33
CA LEU A 134 2.26 10.54 19.48
C LEU A 134 1.80 10.47 20.94
N ASP A 135 0.81 11.30 21.26
CA ASP A 135 -0.07 11.01 22.40
C ASP A 135 -1.22 10.12 21.94
N TYR A 136 -1.10 8.82 22.16
CA TYR A 136 -2.12 7.84 21.76
C TYR A 136 -3.45 8.01 22.50
N ALA A 137 -3.46 8.67 23.66
CA ALA A 137 -4.69 8.96 24.40
C ALA A 137 -5.49 10.13 23.79
N GLY A 138 -4.83 10.95 22.97
CA GLY A 138 -5.38 12.15 22.33
C GLY A 138 -4.70 12.46 21.01
N ILE A 139 -4.86 11.58 20.01
CA ILE A 139 -4.32 11.74 18.65
C ILE A 139 -4.72 13.11 18.10
N ASP A 140 -3.73 13.90 17.70
CA ASP A 140 -3.90 15.27 17.21
C ASP A 140 -3.38 15.47 15.77
N ARG A 141 -2.56 14.54 15.27
CA ARG A 141 -1.91 14.61 13.96
C ARG A 141 -1.58 13.23 13.40
N ILE A 142 -1.28 13.21 12.12
CA ILE A 142 -0.63 12.08 11.44
C ILE A 142 0.88 12.27 11.56
N PRO A 143 1.63 11.33 12.16
CA PRO A 143 3.06 11.48 12.42
C PRO A 143 3.88 11.32 11.15
N THR A 144 5.11 11.81 11.20
CA THR A 144 6.07 11.62 10.12
C THR A 144 6.94 10.39 10.33
N LEU A 145 7.16 9.63 9.25
CA LEU A 145 7.96 8.42 9.25
C LEU A 145 9.34 8.66 8.64
N ALA A 146 10.40 8.25 9.33
CA ALA A 146 11.77 8.51 8.89
C ALA A 146 12.22 7.68 7.68
N GLU A 147 12.07 6.36 7.75
CA GLU A 147 12.53 5.45 6.69
C GLU A 147 11.38 4.55 6.23
N PRO A 148 10.40 5.07 5.46
CA PRO A 148 9.23 4.30 5.03
C PRO A 148 9.59 2.98 4.33
N GLY A 149 10.69 2.96 3.58
CA GLY A 149 11.17 1.77 2.86
C GLY A 149 11.67 0.63 3.74
N ARG A 150 11.91 0.86 5.04
CA ARG A 150 12.26 -0.21 6.00
C ARG A 150 11.04 -0.97 6.51
N LEU A 151 9.83 -0.45 6.31
CA LEU A 151 8.61 -1.18 6.65
C LEU A 151 8.34 -2.29 5.63
N PRO A 152 7.87 -3.47 6.07
CA PRO A 152 7.31 -4.46 5.17
C PRO A 152 6.15 -3.87 4.36
N PRO A 153 5.85 -4.45 3.18
CA PRO A 153 4.71 -4.03 2.36
C PRO A 153 3.41 -3.95 3.17
N SER A 154 2.65 -2.86 2.98
CA SER A 154 1.43 -2.52 3.76
C SER A 154 1.63 -2.21 5.24
N GLY A 155 2.87 -2.21 5.75
CA GLY A 155 3.17 -1.89 7.14
C GLY A 155 2.77 -0.48 7.54
N GLY A 156 3.13 0.53 6.73
CA GLY A 156 2.74 1.92 6.97
C GLY A 156 1.22 2.10 7.01
N ILE A 157 0.50 1.45 6.10
CA ILE A 157 -0.97 1.48 6.07
C ILE A 157 -1.57 0.88 7.34
N ALA A 158 -1.02 -0.22 7.85
CA ALA A 158 -1.54 -0.83 9.07
C ALA A 158 -1.37 0.09 10.29
N VAL A 159 -0.24 0.80 10.39
CA VAL A 159 0.00 1.81 11.44
C VAL A 159 -0.96 2.99 11.26
N LEU A 160 -1.11 3.50 10.04
CA LEU A 160 -2.07 4.58 9.73
C LEU A 160 -3.51 4.20 10.07
N ASN A 161 -3.92 2.95 9.80
CA ASN A 161 -5.24 2.46 10.13
C ASN A 161 -5.47 2.38 11.65
N LEU A 162 -4.44 2.00 12.43
CA LEU A 162 -4.49 2.05 13.90
C LEU A 162 -4.66 3.50 14.39
N ILE A 163 -3.87 4.44 13.86
CA ILE A 163 -3.95 5.86 14.22
C ILE A 163 -5.35 6.41 13.89
N ALA A 164 -5.87 6.10 12.70
CA ALA A 164 -7.23 6.48 12.29
C ALA A 164 -8.29 5.88 13.21
N ALA A 165 -8.16 4.61 13.61
CA ALA A 165 -9.09 3.96 14.52
C ALA A 165 -9.09 4.61 15.91
N LEU A 166 -7.91 4.92 16.46
CA LEU A 166 -7.79 5.61 17.75
C LEU A 166 -8.36 7.04 17.68
N ALA A 167 -8.07 7.78 16.61
CA ALA A 167 -8.62 9.12 16.40
C ALA A 167 -10.16 9.08 16.25
N ALA A 168 -10.71 8.07 15.57
CA ALA A 168 -12.14 7.86 15.44
C ALA A 168 -12.81 7.51 16.78
N ASP A 169 -12.20 6.63 17.59
CA ASP A 169 -12.65 6.33 18.96
C ASP A 169 -12.69 7.60 19.83
N GLN A 170 -11.76 8.53 19.59
CA GLN A 170 -11.66 9.83 20.26
C GLN A 170 -12.54 10.92 19.61
N ARG A 171 -13.35 10.56 18.61
CA ARG A 171 -14.26 11.46 17.87
C ARG A 171 -13.56 12.66 17.24
N ARG A 172 -12.31 12.49 16.80
CA ARG A 172 -11.61 13.53 16.02
C ARG A 172 -12.29 13.68 14.66
N THR A 173 -12.62 14.92 14.31
CA THR A 173 -13.28 15.25 13.03
C THR A 173 -12.28 15.64 11.94
N GLY A 174 -11.08 16.08 12.33
CA GLY A 174 -9.97 16.42 11.43
C GLY A 174 -8.65 16.43 12.18
N ILE A 175 -7.61 15.92 11.53
CA ILE A 175 -6.21 15.97 11.98
C ILE A 175 -5.33 16.38 10.80
N ALA A 176 -4.22 17.05 11.08
CA ALA A 176 -3.26 17.46 10.05
C ALA A 176 -2.12 16.44 9.92
N TYR A 177 -1.44 16.45 8.77
CA TYR A 177 -0.16 15.77 8.62
C TYR A 177 0.96 16.62 9.24
N GLY A 178 1.82 16.01 10.05
CA GLY A 178 2.89 16.67 10.81
C GLY A 178 4.04 17.24 9.97
N GLY A 179 4.08 16.98 8.66
CA GLY A 179 5.14 17.44 7.77
C GLY A 179 6.36 16.53 7.80
N PRO A 180 7.57 16.99 7.42
CA PRO A 180 7.81 17.99 6.40
C PRO A 180 7.81 17.39 4.98
N TYR A 181 7.45 16.11 4.81
CA TYR A 181 7.62 15.38 3.55
C TYR A 181 6.30 14.94 2.91
N PRO A 182 5.42 15.88 2.50
CA PRO A 182 4.24 15.51 1.74
C PRO A 182 4.70 15.00 0.37
N THR A 183 4.20 13.82 -0.01
CA THR A 183 4.45 13.20 -1.31
C THR A 183 3.15 12.64 -1.86
N GLU A 184 3.02 12.54 -3.18
CA GLU A 184 1.88 11.88 -3.80
C GLU A 184 1.69 10.45 -3.28
N GLN A 185 2.79 9.72 -3.06
CA GLN A 185 2.72 8.37 -2.50
C GLN A 185 2.13 8.35 -1.08
N LEU A 186 2.52 9.31 -0.22
CA LEU A 186 1.94 9.44 1.10
C LEU A 186 0.48 9.87 1.03
N PHE A 187 0.13 10.82 0.15
CA PHE A 187 -1.26 11.22 -0.09
C PHE A 187 -2.14 10.00 -0.42
N LEU A 188 -1.73 9.18 -1.39
CA LEU A 188 -2.43 7.96 -1.77
C LEU A 188 -2.51 6.92 -0.63
N ALA A 189 -1.46 6.83 0.19
CA ALA A 189 -1.45 5.96 1.37
C ALA A 189 -2.44 6.43 2.45
N LEU A 190 -2.59 7.75 2.64
CA LEU A 190 -3.53 8.32 3.60
C LEU A 190 -4.99 8.05 3.20
N LEU A 191 -5.34 8.07 1.91
CA LEU A 191 -6.68 7.70 1.43
C LEU A 191 -7.12 6.30 1.90
N GLU A 192 -6.17 5.39 2.17
CA GLU A 192 -6.50 4.05 2.66
C GLU A 192 -7.12 4.06 4.07
N SER A 193 -6.81 5.05 4.91
CA SER A 193 -7.24 5.10 6.32
C SER A 193 -7.90 6.42 6.76
N PHE A 194 -7.89 7.42 5.88
CA PHE A 194 -8.43 8.76 6.13
C PHE A 194 -9.30 9.20 4.95
N ARG A 195 -10.04 10.29 5.16
CA ARG A 195 -10.80 11.03 4.15
C ARG A 195 -10.30 12.46 4.18
N TYR A 196 -9.99 13.05 3.04
CA TYR A 196 -9.67 14.48 3.01
C TYR A 196 -10.94 15.33 3.05
N GLU A 197 -10.82 16.58 3.49
CA GLU A 197 -11.94 17.52 3.47
C GLU A 197 -12.23 17.97 2.03
N THR A 198 -13.47 17.79 1.57
CA THR A 198 -13.86 17.86 0.14
C THR A 198 -14.05 19.27 -0.40
N SER A 199 -13.67 20.32 0.34
CA SER A 199 -13.84 21.71 -0.09
C SER A 199 -12.75 22.22 -1.03
N THR A 200 -11.78 21.37 -1.39
CA THR A 200 -10.67 21.72 -2.30
C THR A 200 -10.85 21.07 -3.67
N ASP A 201 -10.63 21.85 -4.73
CA ASP A 201 -10.66 21.37 -6.11
C ASP A 201 -9.39 20.56 -6.47
N ASP A 202 -8.27 20.80 -5.78
CA ASP A 202 -7.02 20.06 -5.92
C ASP A 202 -6.51 19.59 -4.54
N PRO A 203 -6.93 18.38 -4.09
CA PRO A 203 -6.54 17.86 -2.80
C PRO A 203 -5.05 17.48 -2.73
N LEU A 204 -4.42 17.12 -3.85
CA LEU A 204 -3.01 16.80 -3.85
C LEU A 204 -2.18 18.07 -3.63
N ALA A 205 -2.47 19.15 -4.35
CA ALA A 205 -1.79 20.44 -4.14
C ALA A 205 -1.95 20.93 -2.70
N ALA A 206 -3.18 20.91 -2.16
CA ALA A 206 -3.45 21.30 -0.78
C ALA A 206 -2.66 20.45 0.25
N PHE A 207 -2.48 19.15 -0.03
CA PHE A 207 -1.66 18.27 0.80
C PHE A 207 -0.16 18.59 0.70
N MET A 208 0.34 18.87 -0.52
CA MET A 208 1.73 19.29 -0.74
C MET A 208 2.06 20.59 0.00
N ASP A 209 1.06 21.48 0.16
CA ASP A 209 1.16 22.73 0.91
C ASP A 209 0.90 22.56 2.42
N LEU A 210 0.73 21.33 2.92
CA LEU A 210 0.42 21.01 4.33
C LEU A 210 -0.84 21.70 4.87
N SER A 211 -1.78 22.05 3.98
CA SER A 211 -3.02 22.75 4.33
C SER A 211 -4.24 21.83 4.43
N LEU A 212 -4.09 20.56 4.02
CA LEU A 212 -5.18 19.60 3.97
C LEU A 212 -5.48 18.97 5.33
N ALA A 213 -6.73 19.06 5.77
CA ALA A 213 -7.25 18.35 6.93
C ALA A 213 -7.74 16.93 6.56
N TRP A 214 -7.47 15.98 7.45
CA TRP A 214 -7.80 14.58 7.26
C TRP A 214 -8.77 14.10 8.34
N ARG A 215 -9.94 13.64 7.93
CA ARG A 215 -10.90 12.97 8.82
C ARG A 215 -10.51 11.49 8.97
N PRO A 216 -10.40 10.96 10.19
CA PRO A 216 -10.19 9.53 10.41
C PRO A 216 -11.29 8.69 9.77
N ALA A 217 -10.91 7.66 9.03
CA ALA A 217 -11.85 6.72 8.40
C ALA A 217 -11.21 5.33 8.29
N PRO A 218 -11.00 4.66 9.44
CA PRO A 218 -10.36 3.36 9.47
C PRO A 218 -11.15 2.35 8.61
N HIS A 219 -10.44 1.42 8.01
CA HIS A 219 -11.02 0.28 7.31
C HIS A 219 -10.99 -0.98 8.18
N GLU A 220 -12.02 -1.80 8.00
CA GLU A 220 -12.06 -3.16 8.53
C GLU A 220 -11.15 -4.06 7.71
N ARG A 221 -10.61 -5.10 8.36
CA ARG A 221 -9.61 -5.99 7.78
C ARG A 221 -10.04 -7.44 7.98
N VAL A 222 -9.88 -8.25 6.95
CA VAL A 222 -10.19 -9.68 7.02
C VAL A 222 -9.03 -10.49 6.47
N PHE A 223 -8.62 -11.52 7.23
CA PHE A 223 -7.69 -12.52 6.75
C PHE A 223 -8.45 -13.80 6.39
N THR A 224 -8.55 -14.04 5.09
CA THR A 224 -9.22 -15.24 4.56
C THR A 224 -8.35 -16.49 4.73
N PRO A 225 -8.95 -17.68 4.86
CA PRO A 225 -8.22 -18.95 4.88
C PRO A 225 -7.26 -19.12 3.69
N GLU A 226 -7.66 -18.65 2.51
CA GLU A 226 -6.94 -18.73 1.23
C GLU A 226 -5.70 -17.83 1.14
N GLY A 227 -5.42 -17.04 2.19
CA GLY A 227 -4.24 -16.19 2.25
C GLY A 227 -4.45 -14.76 1.76
N ALA A 228 -5.69 -14.35 1.47
CA ALA A 228 -5.98 -12.96 1.11
C ALA A 228 -6.20 -12.11 2.37
N TYR A 229 -5.61 -10.91 2.36
CA TYR A 229 -5.90 -9.81 3.27
C TYR A 229 -6.81 -8.82 2.53
N VAL A 230 -7.98 -8.53 3.08
CA VAL A 230 -9.01 -7.70 2.44
C VAL A 230 -9.28 -6.47 3.29
N GLN A 231 -9.30 -5.28 2.68
CA GLN A 231 -9.69 -4.02 3.31
C GLN A 231 -11.11 -3.62 2.90
N LEU A 232 -11.95 -3.34 3.89
CA LEU A 232 -13.38 -3.08 3.73
C LEU A 232 -13.81 -1.79 4.43
N ARG A 233 -14.60 -0.97 3.73
CA ARG A 233 -15.33 0.17 4.31
C ARG A 233 -16.76 0.24 3.83
N GLY A 234 -17.03 0.88 2.69
CA GLY A 234 -18.32 0.75 1.99
C GLY A 234 -18.35 -0.41 0.99
N ARG A 235 -17.16 -0.86 0.59
CA ARG A 235 -16.87 -1.89 -0.41
C ARG A 235 -15.48 -2.45 -0.15
N ILE A 236 -15.08 -3.50 -0.88
CA ILE A 236 -13.69 -3.96 -0.90
C ILE A 236 -12.83 -2.90 -1.60
N GLU A 237 -11.98 -2.18 -0.90
CA GLU A 237 -11.15 -1.12 -1.50
C GLU A 237 -9.76 -1.63 -1.94
N LYS A 238 -9.24 -2.63 -1.24
CA LYS A 238 -7.94 -3.25 -1.49
C LYS A 238 -7.94 -4.72 -1.11
N VAL A 239 -7.21 -5.53 -1.87
CA VAL A 239 -6.91 -6.93 -1.55
C VAL A 239 -5.41 -7.13 -1.64
N VAL A 240 -4.78 -7.81 -0.69
CA VAL A 240 -3.40 -8.28 -0.80
C VAL A 240 -3.41 -9.79 -0.78
N TRP A 241 -2.86 -10.41 -1.81
CA TRP A 241 -2.79 -11.86 -1.91
C TRP A 241 -1.45 -12.30 -2.48
N ARG A 242 -0.80 -13.27 -1.83
CA ARG A 242 0.58 -13.70 -2.13
C ARG A 242 1.56 -12.51 -2.22
N GLY A 243 1.43 -11.56 -1.30
CA GLY A 243 2.24 -10.34 -1.24
C GLY A 243 1.94 -9.29 -2.32
N ARG A 244 0.95 -9.52 -3.19
CA ARG A 244 0.60 -8.61 -4.30
C ARG A 244 -0.65 -7.80 -3.95
N PRO A 245 -0.56 -6.46 -3.90
CA PRO A 245 -1.73 -5.62 -3.65
C PRO A 245 -2.51 -5.38 -4.95
N TYR A 246 -3.82 -5.50 -4.86
CA TYR A 246 -4.82 -5.12 -5.84
C TYR A 246 -5.58 -3.92 -5.28
N TYR A 247 -5.75 -2.89 -6.10
CA TYR A 247 -6.40 -1.66 -5.71
C TYR A 247 -7.63 -1.42 -6.56
N ARG A 248 -8.65 -0.76 -5.99
CA ARG A 248 -9.65 -0.14 -6.86
C ARG A 248 -9.02 0.96 -7.72
N PRO A 249 -9.53 1.16 -8.94
CA PRO A 249 -9.05 2.20 -9.84
C PRO A 249 -9.44 3.60 -9.37
N ASP A 250 -10.35 3.70 -8.40
CA ASP A 250 -10.80 4.96 -7.81
C ASP A 250 -10.85 4.86 -6.28
N TRP A 251 -10.41 5.92 -5.63
CA TRP A 251 -10.48 6.06 -4.18
C TRP A 251 -10.92 7.49 -3.84
N GLU A 252 -12.14 7.66 -3.33
CA GLU A 252 -12.74 8.99 -3.10
C GLU A 252 -12.77 9.90 -4.34
N GLY A 253 -12.98 9.32 -5.52
CA GLY A 253 -12.94 10.08 -6.77
C GLY A 253 -11.54 10.38 -7.28
N ILE A 254 -10.48 10.05 -6.54
CA ILE A 254 -9.10 10.09 -7.03
C ILE A 254 -8.86 8.83 -7.87
N ALA A 255 -8.58 9.04 -9.16
CA ALA A 255 -8.19 7.95 -10.04
C ALA A 255 -6.79 7.44 -9.69
N ARG A 256 -6.65 6.12 -9.61
CA ARG A 256 -5.40 5.43 -9.34
C ARG A 256 -5.09 4.47 -10.49
N HIS A 257 -3.98 4.71 -11.16
CA HIS A 257 -3.47 3.73 -12.10
C HIS A 257 -2.76 2.60 -11.35
N ALA A 258 -3.25 1.38 -11.52
CA ALA A 258 -2.61 0.18 -10.99
C ALA A 258 -2.77 -0.99 -11.97
N PRO A 259 -1.71 -1.80 -12.18
CA PRO A 259 -1.77 -2.99 -13.03
C PRO A 259 -2.52 -4.15 -12.37
N ARG A 260 -2.74 -4.08 -11.05
CA ARG A 260 -3.45 -5.07 -10.25
C ARG A 260 -4.71 -4.41 -9.70
N ARG A 261 -5.88 -4.80 -10.19
CA ARG A 261 -7.14 -4.11 -9.93
C ARG A 261 -8.15 -4.96 -9.19
N VAL A 262 -8.89 -4.32 -8.29
CA VAL A 262 -10.15 -4.81 -7.73
C VAL A 262 -11.28 -4.23 -8.59
N ARG A 263 -12.17 -5.08 -9.12
CA ARG A 263 -13.31 -4.67 -9.95
C ARG A 263 -14.58 -5.42 -9.58
N ASP A 264 -15.71 -4.78 -9.72
CA ASP A 264 -17.02 -5.41 -9.55
C ASP A 264 -17.42 -6.12 -10.85
N VAL A 265 -17.96 -7.33 -10.71
CA VAL A 265 -18.49 -8.15 -11.81
C VAL A 265 -19.79 -8.76 -11.34
N GLU A 266 -20.92 -8.21 -11.79
CA GLU A 266 -22.25 -8.63 -11.34
C GLU A 266 -22.41 -8.57 -9.80
N ASP A 267 -22.60 -9.72 -9.14
CA ASP A 267 -22.69 -9.88 -7.69
C ASP A 267 -21.34 -10.19 -7.02
N ARG A 268 -20.25 -10.28 -7.79
CA ARG A 268 -18.90 -10.62 -7.33
C ARG A 268 -17.91 -9.49 -7.46
N VAL A 269 -16.78 -9.69 -6.82
CA VAL A 269 -15.59 -8.84 -6.92
C VAL A 269 -14.44 -9.68 -7.46
N ARG A 270 -13.67 -9.16 -8.41
CA ARG A 270 -12.50 -9.84 -8.96
C ARG A 270 -11.21 -9.07 -8.73
N CYS A 271 -10.15 -9.80 -8.47
CA CYS A 271 -8.78 -9.30 -8.50
C CYS A 271 -8.13 -9.70 -9.82
N SER A 272 -7.79 -8.72 -10.65
CA SER A 272 -7.34 -8.95 -12.03
C SER A 272 -6.04 -8.22 -12.34
N LEU A 273 -5.28 -8.75 -13.30
CA LEU A 273 -4.25 -7.99 -14.01
C LEU A 273 -4.92 -7.14 -15.08
N TRP A 274 -4.45 -5.90 -15.22
CA TRP A 274 -5.01 -4.90 -16.11
C TRP A 274 -3.91 -4.19 -16.87
N VAL A 275 -4.08 -4.05 -18.18
CA VAL A 275 -3.14 -3.33 -19.05
C VAL A 275 -3.88 -2.84 -20.28
N LEU A 276 -3.50 -1.66 -20.79
CA LEU A 276 -4.08 -1.09 -22.02
C LEU A 276 -5.61 -1.02 -21.96
N GLY A 277 -6.14 -0.57 -20.82
CA GLY A 277 -7.57 -0.33 -20.63
C GLY A 277 -8.43 -1.57 -20.43
N GLY A 278 -7.89 -2.79 -20.40
CA GLY A 278 -8.68 -4.02 -20.18
C GLY A 278 -8.05 -5.03 -19.21
N PRO A 279 -8.85 -5.98 -18.68
CA PRO A 279 -8.34 -7.09 -17.89
C PRO A 279 -7.66 -8.12 -18.81
N VAL A 280 -6.56 -8.71 -18.35
CA VAL A 280 -5.81 -9.74 -19.09
C VAL A 280 -5.62 -11.07 -18.34
N ALA A 281 -5.92 -11.10 -17.04
CA ALA A 281 -5.95 -12.31 -16.23
C ALA A 281 -6.75 -12.06 -14.95
N ASP A 282 -7.53 -13.06 -14.51
CA ASP A 282 -8.19 -13.03 -13.19
C ASP A 282 -7.41 -13.93 -12.21
N HIS A 283 -7.28 -13.49 -10.96
CA HIS A 283 -6.55 -14.24 -9.93
C HIS A 283 -7.43 -14.66 -8.76
N LEU A 284 -8.34 -13.80 -8.33
CA LEU A 284 -9.29 -14.08 -7.26
C LEU A 284 -10.69 -13.66 -7.66
N GLU A 285 -11.66 -14.42 -7.19
CA GLU A 285 -13.07 -14.01 -7.10
C GLU A 285 -13.49 -14.00 -5.64
N LEU A 286 -14.21 -12.95 -5.25
CA LEU A 286 -14.68 -12.71 -3.89
C LEU A 286 -16.19 -12.38 -3.90
N THR A 287 -16.85 -12.62 -2.77
CA THR A 287 -18.12 -11.96 -2.45
C THR A 287 -17.91 -10.46 -2.23
N ARG A 288 -19.00 -9.68 -2.14
CA ARG A 288 -18.91 -8.24 -1.82
C ARG A 288 -18.41 -7.99 -0.39
N GLU A 289 -18.60 -8.97 0.48
CA GLU A 289 -18.14 -8.96 1.86
C GLU A 289 -16.66 -9.34 1.97
N GLY A 290 -16.01 -9.82 0.90
CA GLY A 290 -14.58 -10.13 0.90
C GLY A 290 -14.24 -11.58 1.21
N GLU A 291 -15.20 -12.50 1.14
CA GLU A 291 -14.92 -13.93 1.21
C GLU A 291 -14.43 -14.43 -0.14
N VAL A 292 -13.33 -15.18 -0.17
CA VAL A 292 -12.80 -15.76 -1.41
C VAL A 292 -13.71 -16.92 -1.85
N THR A 293 -14.28 -16.84 -3.04
CA THR A 293 -15.13 -17.90 -3.61
C THR A 293 -14.37 -18.78 -4.58
N ARG A 294 -13.37 -18.23 -5.26
CA ARG A 294 -12.58 -18.95 -6.25
C ARG A 294 -11.18 -18.37 -6.39
N LEU A 295 -10.19 -19.27 -6.46
CA LEU A 295 -8.86 -18.98 -6.97
C LEU A 295 -8.88 -19.19 -8.48
N ALA A 296 -8.71 -18.10 -9.24
CA ALA A 296 -8.88 -18.09 -10.70
C ALA A 296 -7.57 -18.17 -11.48
N GLU A 297 -6.44 -18.37 -10.80
CA GLU A 297 -5.06 -18.33 -11.34
C GLU A 297 -4.90 -18.79 -12.79
N ASP A 298 -4.93 -17.83 -13.71
CA ASP A 298 -4.62 -18.10 -15.12
C ASP A 298 -3.11 -18.30 -15.28
N ALA A 299 -2.68 -19.52 -15.62
CA ALA A 299 -1.29 -19.79 -15.96
C ALA A 299 -0.88 -18.96 -17.19
N PRO A 300 0.31 -18.34 -17.20
CA PRO A 300 0.78 -17.64 -18.40
C PRO A 300 0.93 -18.63 -19.55
N PRO A 301 0.67 -18.22 -20.80
CA PRO A 301 0.92 -19.06 -21.97
C PRO A 301 2.37 -19.57 -21.94
N ALA A 302 2.58 -20.83 -22.35
CA ALA A 302 3.91 -21.40 -22.52
C ALA A 302 4.59 -20.79 -23.76
N SER A 303 5.08 -19.57 -23.61
CA SER A 303 5.84 -18.84 -24.61
C SER A 303 7.33 -18.82 -24.25
N GLY A 304 8.20 -18.93 -25.26
CA GLY A 304 9.63 -18.67 -25.07
C GLY A 304 9.89 -17.20 -24.70
N THR A 305 11.08 -16.92 -24.19
CA THR A 305 11.51 -15.53 -23.99
C THR A 305 11.97 -14.91 -25.30
N ARG A 306 11.77 -13.59 -25.44
CA ARG A 306 12.19 -12.83 -26.64
C ARG A 306 12.72 -11.46 -26.20
N PRO A 307 13.91 -11.04 -26.63
CA PRO A 307 14.43 -9.72 -26.27
C PRO A 307 13.54 -8.60 -26.81
N LEU A 308 13.37 -7.53 -26.04
CA LEU A 308 12.86 -6.26 -26.56
C LEU A 308 14.01 -5.49 -27.21
N ALA A 309 13.70 -4.67 -28.20
CA ALA A 309 14.69 -3.81 -28.83
C ALA A 309 15.22 -2.75 -27.84
N ASP A 310 16.51 -2.45 -27.90
CA ASP A 310 17.19 -1.46 -27.03
C ASP A 310 16.51 -0.08 -27.07
N ALA A 311 15.94 0.29 -28.24
CA ALA A 311 15.16 1.51 -28.40
C ALA A 311 14.00 1.61 -27.38
N VAL A 312 13.35 0.50 -27.05
CA VAL A 312 12.26 0.46 -26.08
C VAL A 312 12.76 0.78 -24.68
N ALA A 313 13.94 0.28 -24.30
CA ALA A 313 14.57 0.60 -23.02
C ALA A 313 14.87 2.10 -22.89
N GLY A 314 15.39 2.71 -23.96
CA GLY A 314 15.60 4.16 -24.04
C GLY A 314 14.30 4.97 -23.89
N GLY A 315 13.22 4.55 -24.56
CA GLY A 315 11.90 5.18 -24.43
C GLY A 315 11.30 5.06 -23.03
N ILE A 316 11.41 3.89 -22.40
CA ILE A 316 11.00 3.68 -21.00
C ILE A 316 11.77 4.64 -20.08
N GLY A 317 13.09 4.71 -20.22
CA GLY A 317 13.94 5.63 -19.45
C GLY A 317 13.50 7.09 -19.61
N ALA A 318 13.16 7.51 -20.82
CA ALA A 318 12.65 8.85 -21.10
C ALA A 318 11.29 9.13 -20.43
N VAL A 319 10.32 8.22 -20.52
CA VAL A 319 9.00 8.36 -19.86
C VAL A 319 9.13 8.43 -18.35
N VAL A 320 9.92 7.52 -17.75
CA VAL A 320 10.09 7.49 -16.28
C VAL A 320 10.86 8.73 -15.81
N ALA A 321 11.88 9.19 -16.54
CA ALA A 321 12.62 10.40 -16.20
C ALA A 321 11.74 11.65 -16.26
N ALA A 322 10.85 11.75 -17.25
CA ALA A 322 9.93 12.88 -17.41
C ALA A 322 8.88 12.97 -16.30
N THR A 323 8.55 11.85 -15.65
CA THR A 323 7.54 11.74 -14.58
C THR A 323 8.17 11.55 -13.19
N SER A 324 9.45 11.85 -13.05
CA SER A 324 10.20 11.71 -11.80
C SER A 324 10.83 13.04 -11.39
N ALA A 325 11.28 13.14 -10.14
CA ALA A 325 12.03 14.30 -9.68
C ALA A 325 13.26 14.53 -10.57
N ALA A 326 13.42 15.78 -11.06
CA ALA A 326 14.46 16.15 -12.03
C ALA A 326 15.89 15.66 -11.66
N PRO A 327 16.33 15.69 -10.38
CA PRO A 327 17.66 15.18 -10.00
C PRO A 327 17.89 13.68 -10.29
N LEU A 328 16.83 12.87 -10.38
CA LEU A 328 16.91 11.44 -10.67
C LEU A 328 17.01 11.14 -12.16
N ALA A 329 16.57 12.07 -13.02
CA ALA A 329 16.38 11.84 -14.45
C ALA A 329 17.63 11.30 -15.19
N PRO A 330 18.87 11.82 -14.96
CA PRO A 330 20.06 11.26 -15.62
C PRO A 330 20.35 9.81 -15.23
N PHE A 331 20.12 9.45 -13.96
CA PHE A 331 20.35 8.10 -13.45
C PHE A 331 19.30 7.11 -13.95
N ILE A 332 18.03 7.54 -14.00
CA ILE A 332 16.94 6.74 -14.56
C ILE A 332 17.22 6.38 -16.04
N ARG A 333 17.66 7.35 -16.85
CA ARG A 333 17.98 7.09 -18.26
C ARG A 333 19.14 6.12 -18.42
N ALA A 334 20.20 6.27 -17.63
CA ALA A 334 21.35 5.36 -17.65
C ALA A 334 20.95 3.94 -17.23
N ASP A 335 20.24 3.80 -16.11
CA ASP A 335 19.80 2.50 -15.60
C ASP A 335 18.84 1.80 -16.56
N ALA A 336 17.98 2.54 -17.27
CA ALA A 336 17.10 1.98 -18.28
C ALA A 336 17.87 1.45 -19.50
N GLN A 337 18.94 2.12 -19.93
CA GLN A 337 19.79 1.66 -21.03
C GLN A 337 20.59 0.39 -20.69
N GLU A 338 20.94 0.21 -19.41
CA GLU A 338 21.66 -0.98 -18.93
C GLU A 338 20.73 -2.19 -18.67
N LEU A 339 19.42 -2.01 -18.76
CA LEU A 339 18.43 -3.02 -18.41
C LEU A 339 18.21 -3.99 -19.58
N ALA A 340 18.50 -5.28 -19.35
CA ALA A 340 18.16 -6.33 -20.31
C ALA A 340 16.64 -6.60 -20.26
N LEU A 341 15.93 -6.11 -21.27
CA LEU A 341 14.48 -6.24 -21.39
C LEU A 341 14.09 -7.41 -22.28
N GLU A 342 13.18 -8.25 -21.79
CA GLU A 342 12.61 -9.36 -22.56
C GLU A 342 11.10 -9.51 -22.36
N TRP A 343 10.43 -10.02 -23.39
CA TRP A 343 9.11 -10.60 -23.31
C TRP A 343 9.23 -12.01 -22.76
N GLY A 344 8.30 -12.43 -21.92
CA GLY A 344 8.24 -13.82 -21.49
C GLY A 344 7.08 -14.11 -20.54
N PRO A 345 6.89 -15.36 -20.14
CA PRO A 345 5.88 -15.72 -19.16
C PRO A 345 6.28 -15.14 -17.78
N VAL A 346 5.34 -14.43 -17.16
CA VAL A 346 5.47 -13.89 -15.80
C VAL A 346 4.34 -14.46 -14.92
N PRO A 347 4.65 -15.40 -14.01
CA PRO A 347 3.64 -16.05 -13.17
C PRO A 347 2.89 -15.07 -12.24
N GLY A 348 1.60 -14.92 -12.50
CA GLY A 348 0.64 -14.11 -11.73
C GLY A 348 0.94 -12.61 -11.70
N ASP A 349 1.73 -12.09 -12.65
CA ASP A 349 2.04 -10.67 -12.73
C ASP A 349 2.33 -10.20 -14.17
N LEU A 350 2.58 -8.90 -14.34
CA LEU A 350 2.93 -8.31 -15.63
C LEU A 350 4.43 -7.99 -15.79
N LEU A 351 5.18 -7.96 -14.69
CA LEU A 351 6.60 -7.64 -14.66
C LEU A 351 7.33 -8.50 -13.62
N GLU A 352 8.51 -8.97 -14.00
CA GLU A 352 9.50 -9.53 -13.09
C GLU A 352 10.84 -8.81 -13.27
N VAL A 353 11.45 -8.33 -12.19
CA VAL A 353 12.77 -7.68 -12.21
C VAL A 353 13.76 -8.53 -11.41
N ARG A 354 14.89 -8.91 -12.03
CA ARG A 354 15.95 -9.72 -11.40
C ARG A 354 17.31 -9.20 -11.79
N GLY A 355 18.07 -8.66 -10.84
CA GLY A 355 19.38 -8.05 -11.13
C GLY A 355 19.24 -7.01 -12.24
N ASN A 356 20.06 -7.08 -13.29
CA ASN A 356 19.97 -6.17 -14.44
C ASN A 356 18.99 -6.64 -15.54
N GLY A 357 18.19 -7.68 -15.29
CA GLY A 357 17.16 -8.14 -16.21
C GLY A 357 15.75 -7.72 -15.76
N ALA A 358 14.89 -7.44 -16.74
CA ALA A 358 13.46 -7.29 -16.52
C ALA A 358 12.67 -8.00 -17.61
N ARG A 359 11.72 -8.82 -17.18
CA ARG A 359 10.82 -9.58 -18.04
C ARG A 359 9.42 -8.97 -17.98
N VAL A 360 8.92 -8.55 -19.12
CA VAL A 360 7.55 -8.07 -19.30
C VAL A 360 6.68 -9.24 -19.80
N SER A 361 5.50 -9.39 -19.22
CA SER A 361 4.59 -10.49 -19.53
C SER A 361 4.17 -10.50 -20.99
N THR A 362 4.16 -11.67 -21.62
CA THR A 362 3.64 -11.86 -22.99
C THR A 362 2.19 -11.45 -23.14
N ARG A 363 1.41 -11.44 -22.06
CA ARG A 363 0.03 -10.91 -22.06
C ARG A 363 -0.05 -9.43 -22.46
N VAL A 364 0.95 -8.62 -22.09
CA VAL A 364 1.01 -7.21 -22.50
C VAL A 364 1.19 -7.11 -24.01
N ARG A 365 2.08 -7.95 -24.56
CA ARG A 365 2.34 -8.03 -26.01
C ARG A 365 1.14 -8.54 -26.78
N GLU A 366 0.46 -9.58 -26.29
CA GLU A 366 -0.76 -10.13 -26.89
C GLU A 366 -1.87 -9.07 -26.92
N ARG A 367 -2.08 -8.37 -25.80
CA ARG A 367 -3.07 -7.28 -25.72
C ARG A 367 -2.74 -6.12 -26.66
N LEU A 368 -1.46 -5.76 -26.79
CA LEU A 368 -1.00 -4.77 -27.78
C LEU A 368 -1.34 -5.22 -29.21
N ARG A 369 -1.04 -6.49 -29.57
CA ARG A 369 -1.34 -7.04 -30.91
C ARG A 369 -2.84 -7.11 -31.20
N GLU A 370 -3.67 -7.36 -30.19
CA GLU A 370 -5.13 -7.29 -30.32
C GLU A 370 -5.57 -5.87 -30.70
N LEU A 371 -5.17 -4.88 -29.90
CA LEU A 371 -5.56 -3.49 -30.13
C LEU A 371 -5.04 -2.93 -31.45
N LEU A 372 -3.82 -3.32 -31.87
CA LEU A 372 -3.28 -2.92 -33.16
C LEU A 372 -4.04 -3.53 -34.34
N ARG A 373 -4.61 -4.74 -34.20
CA ARG A 373 -5.48 -5.33 -35.24
C ARG A 373 -6.83 -4.60 -35.35
N GLU A 374 -7.28 -3.98 -34.27
CA GLU A 374 -8.52 -3.19 -34.21
C GLU A 374 -8.30 -1.74 -34.65
N ALA A 375 -7.05 -1.25 -34.64
CA ALA A 375 -6.70 0.08 -35.09
C ALA A 375 -7.00 0.26 -36.58
N GLN A 376 -7.62 1.38 -36.93
CA GLN A 376 -8.11 1.65 -38.29
C GLN A 376 -7.23 2.64 -39.05
N SER A 377 -6.20 3.19 -38.40
CA SER A 377 -5.30 4.17 -39.01
C SER A 377 -3.92 4.23 -38.33
N PRO A 378 -2.88 4.67 -39.05
CA PRO A 378 -1.53 4.79 -38.49
C PRO A 378 -1.44 5.68 -37.22
N PRO A 379 -2.19 6.80 -37.10
CA PRO A 379 -2.23 7.55 -35.84
C PRO A 379 -2.79 6.76 -34.64
N GLN A 380 -3.78 5.90 -34.87
CA GLN A 380 -4.33 5.04 -33.81
C GLN A 380 -3.35 3.93 -33.41
N GLU A 381 -2.63 3.37 -34.38
CA GLU A 381 -1.54 2.42 -34.11
C GLU A 381 -0.45 3.06 -33.25
N ALA A 382 0.02 4.25 -33.62
CA ALA A 382 1.02 5.00 -32.86
C ALA A 382 0.54 5.34 -31.44
N ALA A 383 -0.72 5.77 -31.27
CA ALA A 383 -1.30 6.04 -29.96
C ALA A 383 -1.37 4.77 -29.08
N THR A 384 -1.73 3.63 -29.68
CA THR A 384 -1.79 2.33 -28.99
C THR A 384 -0.41 1.87 -28.54
N ALA A 385 0.61 1.99 -29.41
CA ALA A 385 1.98 1.67 -29.06
C ALA A 385 2.58 2.62 -28.01
N LEU A 386 2.25 3.92 -28.05
CA LEU A 386 2.63 4.87 -27.01
C LEU A 386 1.97 4.52 -25.66
N ALA A 387 0.70 4.14 -25.65
CA ALA A 387 0.02 3.68 -24.45
C ALA A 387 0.70 2.42 -23.87
N ALA A 388 1.13 1.48 -24.71
CA ALA A 388 1.87 0.29 -24.28
C ALA A 388 3.23 0.64 -23.69
N LEU A 389 3.98 1.55 -24.34
CA LEU A 389 5.26 2.04 -23.81
C LEU A 389 5.07 2.67 -22.42
N SER A 390 4.00 3.46 -22.26
CA SER A 390 3.68 4.15 -21.01
C SER A 390 3.31 3.16 -19.91
N GLU A 391 2.52 2.12 -20.21
CA GLU A 391 2.19 1.04 -19.28
C GLU A 391 3.44 0.27 -18.83
N ILE A 392 4.33 -0.08 -19.75
CA ILE A 392 5.59 -0.77 -19.42
C ILE A 392 6.49 0.14 -18.57
N ALA A 393 6.56 1.43 -18.90
CA ALA A 393 7.30 2.41 -18.13
C ALA A 393 6.75 2.52 -16.70
N LEU A 394 5.43 2.55 -16.52
CA LEU A 394 4.78 2.57 -15.20
C LEU A 394 5.07 1.31 -14.39
N LEU A 395 5.11 0.14 -15.01
CA LEU A 395 5.49 -1.11 -14.34
C LEU A 395 6.93 -1.05 -13.82
N LEU A 396 7.85 -0.48 -14.59
CA LEU A 396 9.29 -0.41 -14.27
C LEU A 396 9.69 0.80 -13.42
N ALA A 397 8.82 1.81 -13.32
CA ALA A 397 9.15 3.11 -12.76
C ALA A 397 9.72 3.01 -11.34
N ASP A 398 9.09 2.24 -10.45
CA ASP A 398 9.53 2.11 -9.05
C ASP A 398 10.91 1.45 -8.94
N ALA A 399 11.19 0.43 -9.76
CA ALA A 399 12.48 -0.22 -9.77
C ALA A 399 13.59 0.72 -10.27
N LEU A 400 13.32 1.49 -11.33
CA LEU A 400 14.27 2.46 -11.87
C LEU A 400 14.49 3.64 -10.90
N ARG A 401 13.42 4.17 -10.29
CA ARG A 401 13.51 5.24 -9.29
C ARG A 401 14.30 4.78 -8.07
N ALA A 402 14.06 3.56 -7.56
CA ALA A 402 14.79 3.03 -6.42
C ALA A 402 16.30 2.90 -6.70
N ARG A 403 16.68 2.43 -7.89
CA ARG A 403 18.10 2.38 -8.30
C ARG A 403 18.71 3.78 -8.42
N ALA A 404 18.02 4.69 -9.09
CA ALA A 404 18.45 6.07 -9.23
C ALA A 404 18.63 6.76 -7.86
N GLN A 405 17.68 6.57 -6.94
CA GLN A 405 17.76 7.06 -5.57
C GLN A 405 18.96 6.48 -4.83
N ALA A 406 19.20 5.17 -4.93
CA ALA A 406 20.36 4.53 -4.32
C ALA A 406 21.69 5.08 -4.88
N ARG A 407 21.76 5.33 -6.19
CA ARG A 407 22.94 5.96 -6.83
C ARG A 407 23.15 7.38 -6.34
N VAL A 408 22.09 8.18 -6.22
CA VAL A 408 22.18 9.55 -5.68
C VAL A 408 22.59 9.54 -4.21
N ALA A 409 22.03 8.65 -3.40
CA ALA A 409 22.37 8.50 -1.98
C ALA A 409 23.84 8.08 -1.76
N ALA A 410 24.44 7.38 -2.72
CA ALA A 410 25.85 6.99 -2.68
C ALA A 410 26.82 8.13 -3.07
N LEU A 411 26.33 9.26 -3.59
CA LEU A 411 27.16 10.43 -3.90
C LEU A 411 27.60 11.14 -2.62
N GLY A 412 28.69 11.91 -2.68
CA GLY A 412 29.06 12.80 -1.57
C GLY A 412 28.03 13.91 -1.34
N GLU A 413 27.87 14.35 -0.09
CA GLU A 413 26.85 15.33 0.33
C GLU A 413 26.86 16.63 -0.50
N ALA A 414 28.04 17.13 -0.86
CA ALA A 414 28.18 18.33 -1.69
C ALA A 414 27.61 18.12 -3.12
N GLU A 415 27.78 16.92 -3.69
CA GLU A 415 27.24 16.58 -5.01
C GLU A 415 25.73 16.36 -4.94
N GLN A 416 25.24 15.70 -3.88
CA GLN A 416 23.81 15.56 -3.62
C GLN A 416 23.14 16.94 -3.56
N ARG A 417 23.69 17.87 -2.75
CA ARG A 417 23.18 19.24 -2.64
C ARG A 417 23.18 19.96 -3.98
N THR A 418 24.27 19.87 -4.73
CA THR A 418 24.37 20.49 -6.06
C THR A 418 23.28 19.99 -7.01
N ARG A 419 22.99 18.68 -6.99
CA ARG A 419 21.96 18.08 -7.84
C ARG A 419 20.55 18.42 -7.39
N LEU A 420 20.27 18.38 -6.08
CA LEU A 420 18.97 18.72 -5.53
C LEU A 420 18.62 20.20 -5.74
N SER A 421 19.62 21.07 -5.78
CA SER A 421 19.45 22.49 -6.09
C SER A 421 19.40 22.79 -7.59
N SER A 422 19.68 21.82 -8.46
CA SER A 422 19.66 22.00 -9.91
C SER A 422 18.22 21.98 -10.42
N THR A 423 17.77 23.11 -10.95
CA THR A 423 16.46 23.27 -11.62
C THR A 423 16.53 22.98 -13.12
N THR A 424 17.57 22.27 -13.58
CA THR A 424 17.76 22.01 -15.01
C THR A 424 16.58 21.20 -15.53
N LEU A 425 15.75 21.84 -16.36
CA LEU A 425 14.59 21.22 -16.99
C LEU A 425 15.04 20.07 -17.93
N PRO A 426 14.20 19.03 -18.11
CA PRO A 426 14.53 17.91 -18.99
C PRO A 426 14.93 18.37 -20.38
N ALA A 427 15.84 17.65 -21.03
CA ALA A 427 16.16 17.83 -22.44
C ALA A 427 14.99 17.34 -23.32
N ALA A 428 13.88 18.10 -23.35
CA ALA A 428 12.60 17.71 -23.91
C ALA A 428 12.69 17.15 -25.34
N GLY A 429 13.58 17.71 -26.17
CA GLY A 429 13.78 17.25 -27.55
C GLY A 429 14.46 15.88 -27.68
N THR A 430 15.31 15.48 -26.74
CA THR A 430 15.97 14.16 -26.76
C THR A 430 15.06 13.07 -26.24
N ASP A 431 14.31 13.35 -25.16
CA ASP A 431 13.35 12.40 -24.59
C ASP A 431 12.21 12.11 -25.58
N ALA A 432 11.68 13.15 -26.25
CA ALA A 432 10.63 12.98 -27.26
C ALA A 432 11.09 12.06 -28.41
N ARG A 433 12.32 12.22 -28.91
CA ARG A 433 12.88 11.35 -29.95
C ARG A 433 13.02 9.90 -29.47
N ALA A 434 13.54 9.69 -28.26
CA ALA A 434 13.67 8.36 -27.68
C ALA A 434 12.31 7.65 -27.55
N ILE A 435 11.27 8.39 -27.13
CA ILE A 435 9.89 7.89 -27.06
C ILE A 435 9.39 7.51 -28.45
N THR A 436 9.55 8.37 -29.46
CA THR A 436 9.11 8.07 -30.83
C THR A 436 9.81 6.82 -31.39
N THR A 437 11.13 6.70 -31.25
CA THR A 437 11.87 5.52 -31.71
C THR A 437 11.43 4.24 -30.98
N ALA A 438 11.10 4.34 -29.68
CA ALA A 438 10.55 3.22 -28.92
C ALA A 438 9.16 2.80 -29.40
N VAL A 439 8.30 3.74 -29.77
CA VAL A 439 6.97 3.47 -30.36
C VAL A 439 7.12 2.74 -31.69
N GLU A 440 8.00 3.19 -32.58
CA GLU A 440 8.29 2.53 -33.85
C GLU A 440 8.80 1.10 -33.64
N ALA A 441 9.69 0.90 -32.66
CA ALA A 441 10.20 -0.43 -32.32
C ALA A 441 9.12 -1.38 -31.77
N LEU A 442 8.19 -0.87 -30.95
CA LEU A 442 7.05 -1.67 -30.46
C LEU A 442 6.08 -2.05 -31.58
N LEU A 443 5.81 -1.15 -32.53
CA LEU A 443 4.99 -1.45 -33.71
C LEU A 443 5.63 -2.55 -34.56
N ALA A 444 6.93 -2.45 -34.83
CA ALA A 444 7.68 -3.47 -35.56
C ALA A 444 7.67 -4.83 -34.83
N ASP A 445 7.83 -4.85 -33.50
CA ASP A 445 7.78 -6.08 -32.72
C ASP A 445 6.39 -6.75 -32.72
N ALA A 446 5.32 -5.94 -32.66
CA ALA A 446 3.95 -6.43 -32.68
C ALA A 446 3.54 -7.00 -34.05
N ALA A 447 4.12 -6.48 -35.14
CA ALA A 447 3.91 -6.97 -36.50
C ALA A 447 4.56 -8.35 -36.76
N SER A 448 5.62 -8.70 -36.01
CA SER A 448 6.27 -10.02 -36.06
C SER A 448 5.63 -11.02 -35.11
#